data_AF-A0A0B2RPD1-F1
#
_entry.id   AF-A0A0B2RPD1-F1
#
_cell.length_a   1.000
_cell.length_b   1.000
_cell.length_c   1.000
_cell.angle_alpha   90.00
_cell.angle_beta   90.00
_cell.angle_gamma   90.00
#
_symmetry.space_group_name_H-M   'P 1'
#
loop_
_entity.id
_entity.type
_entity.pdbx_description
1 polymer ?
#
loop_
_entity_poly.entity_id
_entity_poly.type
_entity_poly.pdbx_seq_one_letter_code
_entity_poly.pdbx_strand_id
1 'polypeptide(L)'
;PSKKEKDRHLARFLDIFIKLEKTMPFGKALQQMPLYSKFLKDMLTRKHKYIHHENIRVEGNCSAVIQKILPPKHKDPGNVTIPCSIGEVNVGKALIDLGASINLMPLSMCKRLRELEIMPTRMTLQLADRSITRPYGVIEDVLV
;
A
#
# COMPACT_ATOMS: atom_id res chain seq x y z
N PRO A 1 22.23 -37.37 20.89
CA PRO A 1 21.51 -36.53 21.87
C PRO A 1 21.70 -37.01 23.30
N SER A 2 22.13 -36.11 24.19
CA SER A 2 22.27 -36.42 25.62
C SER A 2 20.89 -36.64 26.27
N LYS A 3 20.83 -37.32 27.43
CA LYS A 3 19.59 -37.53 28.19
C LYS A 3 18.86 -36.20 28.46
N LYS A 4 19.60 -35.17 28.89
CA LYS A 4 19.11 -33.80 29.11
C LYS A 4 18.50 -33.15 27.87
N GLU A 5 18.98 -33.50 26.69
CA GLU A 5 18.49 -32.96 25.42
C GLU A 5 17.16 -33.60 25.02
N LYS A 6 17.04 -34.92 25.21
CA LYS A 6 15.79 -35.66 25.03
C LYS A 6 14.69 -35.16 25.97
N ASP A 7 15.03 -34.93 27.23
CA ASP A 7 14.08 -34.43 28.24
C ASP A 7 13.55 -33.03 27.88
N ARG A 8 14.42 -32.16 27.34
CA ARG A 8 14.04 -30.82 26.87
C ARG A 8 13.11 -30.88 25.66
N HIS A 9 13.36 -31.80 24.73
CA HIS A 9 12.52 -32.00 23.56
C HIS A 9 11.14 -32.54 23.97
N LEU A 10 11.10 -33.47 24.93
CA LEU A 10 9.85 -34.01 25.46
C LEU A 10 9.04 -32.91 26.16
N ALA A 11 9.68 -32.06 26.97
CA ALA A 11 9.01 -30.94 27.64
C ALA A 11 8.40 -29.96 26.63
N ARG A 12 9.13 -29.61 25.55
CA ARG A 12 8.60 -28.76 24.47
C ARG A 12 7.43 -29.41 23.74
N PHE A 13 7.52 -30.71 23.46
CA PHE A 13 6.44 -31.45 22.83
C PHE A 13 5.17 -31.44 23.69
N LEU A 14 5.28 -31.69 24.99
CA LEU A 14 4.15 -31.67 25.92
C LEU A 14 3.51 -30.29 26.02
N ASP A 15 4.29 -29.20 26.03
CA ASP A 15 3.75 -27.84 26.02
C ASP A 15 2.92 -27.55 24.76
N ILE A 16 3.43 -27.94 23.59
CA ILE A 16 2.71 -27.82 22.32
C ILE A 16 1.44 -28.69 22.34
N PHE A 17 1.54 -29.93 22.85
CA PHE A 17 0.43 -30.87 22.92
C PHE A 17 -0.70 -30.35 23.83
N ILE A 18 -0.37 -29.81 25.01
CA ILE A 18 -1.35 -29.23 25.94
C ILE A 18 -2.03 -28.01 25.33
N LYS A 19 -1.29 -27.15 24.62
CA LYS A 19 -1.85 -25.99 23.92
C LYS A 19 -2.81 -26.40 22.80
N LEU A 20 -2.43 -27.43 22.03
CA LEU A 20 -3.29 -27.98 20.98
C LEU A 20 -4.56 -28.57 21.59
N GLU A 21 -4.48 -29.47 22.57
CA GLU A 21 -5.63 -30.15 23.19
C GLU A 21 -6.66 -29.17 23.76
N LYS A 22 -6.21 -28.06 24.39
CA LYS A 22 -7.09 -27.00 24.90
C LYS A 22 -7.85 -26.25 23.79
N THR A 23 -7.22 -26.09 22.63
CA THR A 23 -7.79 -25.34 21.50
C THR A 23 -8.68 -26.24 20.64
N MET A 24 -8.27 -27.50 20.44
CA MET A 24 -8.97 -28.53 19.70
C MET A 24 -8.41 -29.90 20.13
N PRO A 25 -9.24 -30.89 20.50
CA PRO A 25 -8.75 -32.21 20.84
C PRO A 25 -7.81 -32.75 19.76
N PHE A 26 -6.62 -33.21 20.13
CA PHE A 26 -5.55 -33.57 19.21
C PHE A 26 -6.01 -34.64 18.19
N GLY A 27 -6.84 -35.59 18.65
CA GLY A 27 -7.47 -36.58 17.77
C GLY A 27 -8.38 -35.96 16.69
N LYS A 28 -9.13 -34.90 17.03
CA LYS A 28 -9.92 -34.15 16.04
C LYS A 28 -9.01 -33.39 15.08
N ALA A 29 -7.93 -32.79 15.57
CA ALA A 29 -6.95 -32.12 14.70
C ALA A 29 -6.35 -33.12 13.68
N LEU A 30 -5.94 -34.30 14.12
CA LEU A 30 -5.44 -35.37 13.24
C LEU A 30 -6.49 -35.84 12.22
N GLN A 31 -7.76 -35.97 12.61
CA GLN A 31 -8.84 -36.32 11.68
C GLN A 31 -9.10 -35.22 10.64
N GLN A 32 -8.89 -33.95 10.99
CA GLN A 32 -9.08 -32.81 10.10
C GLN A 32 -7.86 -32.54 9.22
N MET A 33 -6.65 -33.01 9.57
CA MET A 33 -5.43 -32.79 8.79
C MET A 33 -5.53 -33.26 7.32
N PRO A 34 -6.09 -34.46 7.00
CA PRO A 34 -6.32 -34.86 5.62
C PRO A 34 -7.29 -33.94 4.87
N LEU A 35 -8.34 -33.44 5.55
CA LEU A 35 -9.32 -32.52 4.96
C LEU A 35 -8.70 -31.15 4.68
N TYR A 36 -7.91 -30.61 5.61
CA TYR A 36 -7.14 -29.38 5.39
C TYR A 36 -6.11 -29.53 4.28
N SER A 37 -5.39 -30.66 4.23
CA SER A 37 -4.44 -30.97 3.16
C SER A 37 -5.13 -31.02 1.79
N LYS A 38 -6.28 -31.70 1.71
CA LYS A 38 -7.11 -31.74 0.50
C LYS A 38 -7.63 -30.37 0.12
N PHE A 39 -8.15 -29.60 1.07
CA PHE A 39 -8.65 -28.24 0.85
C PHE A 39 -7.55 -27.30 0.32
N LEU A 40 -6.36 -27.30 0.93
CA LEU A 40 -5.24 -26.49 0.47
C LEU A 40 -4.77 -26.92 -0.93
N LYS A 41 -4.69 -28.23 -1.21
CA LYS A 41 -4.38 -28.76 -2.55
C LYS A 41 -5.44 -28.34 -3.57
N ASP A 42 -6.71 -28.48 -3.24
CA ASP A 42 -7.83 -28.10 -4.10
C ASP A 42 -7.83 -26.59 -4.34
N MET A 43 -7.55 -25.77 -3.32
CA MET A 43 -7.44 -24.32 -3.45
C MET A 43 -6.30 -23.93 -4.41
N LEU A 44 -5.11 -24.52 -4.25
CA LEU A 44 -3.96 -24.25 -5.12
C LEU A 44 -4.18 -24.74 -6.55
N THR A 45 -4.85 -25.89 -6.71
CA THR A 45 -5.11 -26.51 -8.02
C THR A 45 -6.29 -25.83 -8.73
N ARG A 46 -7.33 -25.39 -8.00
CA ARG A 46 -8.43 -24.57 -8.53
C ARG A 46 -7.95 -23.18 -8.91
N LYS A 47 -7.03 -22.56 -8.16
CA LYS A 47 -6.37 -21.31 -8.57
C LYS A 47 -5.68 -21.49 -9.92
N HIS A 48 -5.05 -22.64 -10.17
CA HIS A 48 -4.49 -22.99 -11.47
C HIS A 48 -5.55 -23.20 -12.58
N LYS A 49 -6.70 -23.79 -12.27
CA LYS A 49 -7.80 -23.96 -13.25
C LYS A 49 -8.53 -22.66 -13.60
N TYR A 50 -8.76 -21.78 -12.63
CA TYR A 50 -9.35 -20.44 -12.85
C TYR A 50 -8.47 -19.54 -13.72
N ILE A 51 -7.14 -19.65 -13.58
CA ILE A 51 -6.19 -18.89 -14.41
C ILE A 51 -6.20 -19.36 -15.87
N HIS A 52 -6.60 -20.60 -16.15
CA HIS A 52 -6.49 -21.17 -17.50
C HIS A 52 -7.82 -21.34 -18.26
N HIS A 53 -8.97 -21.50 -17.60
CA HIS A 53 -10.22 -21.94 -18.26
C HIS A 53 -11.49 -21.18 -17.88
N GLU A 54 -11.42 -19.93 -17.44
CA GLU A 54 -12.62 -19.11 -17.33
C GLU A 54 -12.50 -17.85 -18.19
N ASN A 55 -13.13 -17.89 -19.36
CA ASN A 55 -13.57 -16.67 -20.04
C ASN A 55 -14.73 -16.11 -19.21
N ILE A 56 -14.42 -15.37 -18.15
CA ILE A 56 -15.42 -14.66 -17.37
C ILE A 56 -15.98 -13.57 -18.30
N ARG A 57 -17.24 -13.71 -18.72
CA ARG A 57 -17.94 -12.64 -19.43
C ARG A 57 -18.17 -11.51 -18.44
N VAL A 58 -17.31 -10.50 -18.51
CA VAL A 58 -17.41 -9.31 -17.68
C VAL A 58 -18.57 -8.46 -18.19
N GLU A 59 -19.69 -8.51 -17.49
CA GLU A 59 -20.84 -7.63 -17.75
C GLU A 59 -20.81 -6.49 -16.72
N GLY A 60 -20.06 -5.44 -17.06
CA GLY A 60 -19.85 -4.28 -16.19
C GLY A 60 -18.47 -3.65 -16.41
N ASN A 61 -18.37 -2.34 -16.18
CA ASN A 61 -17.15 -1.54 -16.38
C ASN A 61 -15.97 -2.11 -15.57
N CYS A 62 -15.19 -2.99 -16.19
CA CYS A 62 -13.96 -3.53 -15.61
C CYS A 62 -12.86 -2.47 -15.62
N SER A 63 -11.87 -2.64 -14.75
CA SER A 63 -10.69 -1.79 -14.76
C SER A 63 -9.97 -1.85 -16.11
N ALA A 64 -9.41 -0.72 -16.56
CA ALA A 64 -8.68 -0.61 -17.82
C ALA A 64 -7.52 -1.62 -17.95
N VAL A 65 -7.00 -2.10 -16.81
CA VAL A 65 -5.96 -3.14 -16.72
C VAL A 65 -6.43 -4.48 -17.30
N ILE A 66 -7.71 -4.84 -17.11
CA ILE A 66 -8.28 -6.12 -17.56
C ILE A 66 -8.70 -6.05 -19.03
N GLN A 67 -9.30 -4.94 -19.44
CA GLN A 67 -9.84 -4.82 -20.80
C GLN A 67 -8.74 -4.65 -21.86
N LYS A 68 -7.50 -4.25 -21.48
CA LYS A 68 -6.40 -3.84 -22.39
C LYS A 68 -6.77 -2.74 -23.40
N ILE A 69 -8.03 -2.34 -23.43
CA ILE A 69 -8.56 -1.14 -24.04
C ILE A 69 -8.20 -0.04 -23.06
N LEU A 70 -7.07 0.60 -23.32
CA LEU A 70 -6.79 1.88 -22.69
C LEU A 70 -7.93 2.80 -23.13
N PRO A 71 -8.66 3.45 -22.19
CA PRO A 71 -9.60 4.48 -22.58
C PRO A 71 -8.86 5.48 -23.48
N PRO A 72 -9.52 6.06 -24.50
CA PRO A 72 -8.89 7.00 -25.40
C PRO A 72 -8.10 8.01 -24.59
N LYS A 73 -6.77 8.04 -24.78
CA LYS A 73 -5.92 8.99 -24.09
C LYS A 73 -6.25 10.35 -24.67
N HIS A 74 -7.18 11.04 -24.02
CA HIS A 74 -7.42 12.45 -24.31
C HIS A 74 -6.08 13.17 -24.14
N LYS A 75 -5.77 14.08 -25.07
CA LYS A 75 -4.61 14.96 -24.87
C LYS A 75 -4.76 15.60 -23.51
N ASP A 76 -3.72 15.48 -22.70
CA ASP A 76 -3.65 16.17 -21.43
C ASP A 76 -3.91 17.65 -21.75
N PRO A 77 -4.94 18.30 -21.19
CA PRO A 77 -5.33 19.66 -21.58
C PRO A 77 -4.22 20.70 -21.33
N GLY A 78 -3.11 20.30 -20.72
CA GLY A 78 -2.01 21.13 -20.28
C GLY A 78 -1.96 21.14 -18.75
N ASN A 79 -1.15 22.04 -18.19
CA ASN A 79 -1.17 22.33 -16.77
C ASN A 79 -2.52 22.94 -16.37
N VAL A 80 -3.31 22.22 -15.58
CA VAL A 80 -4.52 22.79 -14.99
C VAL A 80 -4.11 23.65 -13.80
N THR A 81 -4.39 24.95 -13.88
CA THR A 81 -4.11 25.88 -12.78
C THR A 81 -5.39 26.49 -12.24
N ILE A 82 -5.49 26.61 -10.92
CA ILE A 82 -6.57 27.36 -10.25
C ILE A 82 -6.04 28.64 -9.61
N PRO A 83 -6.85 29.72 -9.57
CA PRO A 83 -6.55 30.84 -8.71
C PRO A 83 -6.40 30.40 -7.26
N CYS A 84 -5.39 30.91 -6.56
CA CYS A 84 -5.08 30.52 -5.18
C CYS A 84 -4.53 31.72 -4.40
N SER A 85 -4.96 31.82 -3.15
CA SER A 85 -4.35 32.66 -2.12
C SER A 85 -3.87 31.75 -0.99
N ILE A 86 -2.91 32.21 -0.20
CA ILE A 86 -2.48 31.51 1.01
C ILE A 86 -2.57 32.52 2.15
N GLY A 87 -3.51 32.29 3.06
CA GLY A 87 -4.03 33.35 3.93
C GLY A 87 -4.42 34.58 3.11
N GLU A 88 -3.87 35.74 3.47
CA GLU A 88 -4.13 37.02 2.79
C GLU A 88 -3.22 37.25 1.55
N VAL A 89 -2.26 36.36 1.27
CA VAL A 89 -1.29 36.55 0.19
C VAL A 89 -1.80 35.93 -1.11
N ASN A 90 -2.04 36.77 -2.11
CA ASN A 90 -2.38 36.31 -3.45
C ASN A 90 -1.18 35.62 -4.13
N VAL A 91 -1.34 34.33 -4.44
CA VAL A 91 -0.34 33.49 -5.13
C VAL A 91 -0.54 33.53 -6.65
N GLY A 92 -1.70 34.01 -7.10
CA GLY A 92 -2.06 34.10 -8.51
C GLY A 92 -2.67 32.79 -8.98
N LYS A 93 -1.84 31.85 -9.44
CA LYS A 93 -2.29 30.55 -9.97
C LYS A 93 -1.45 29.41 -9.40
N ALA A 94 -2.11 28.37 -8.89
CA ALA A 94 -1.51 27.14 -8.41
C ALA A 94 -1.80 25.98 -9.37
N LEU A 95 -0.84 25.09 -9.58
CA LEU A 95 -1.00 23.87 -10.36
C LEU A 95 -1.81 22.84 -9.56
N ILE A 96 -2.83 22.24 -10.18
CA ILE A 96 -3.49 21.06 -9.64
C ILE A 96 -2.81 19.82 -10.22
N ASP A 97 -2.16 19.05 -9.35
CA ASP A 97 -1.64 17.73 -9.69
C ASP A 97 -2.35 16.67 -8.84
N LEU A 98 -3.30 15.95 -9.44
CA LEU A 98 -4.01 14.85 -8.78
C LEU A 98 -3.12 13.62 -8.57
N GLY A 99 -1.96 13.56 -9.24
CA GLY A 99 -0.95 12.51 -9.05
C GLY A 99 0.04 12.81 -7.93
N ALA A 100 0.09 14.06 -7.43
CA ALA A 100 0.94 14.44 -6.33
C ALA A 100 0.32 14.06 -4.99
N SER A 101 1.10 13.40 -4.13
CA SER A 101 0.69 13.07 -2.76
C SER A 101 0.93 14.21 -1.76
N ILE A 102 1.66 15.25 -2.17
CA ILE A 102 2.03 16.40 -1.34
C ILE A 102 1.96 17.69 -2.15
N ASN A 103 1.71 18.80 -1.48
CA ASN A 103 1.79 20.14 -2.08
C ASN A 103 3.22 20.65 -2.04
N LEU A 104 3.70 21.19 -3.17
CA LEU A 104 5.01 21.82 -3.27
C LEU A 104 4.87 23.33 -3.40
N MET A 105 5.64 24.06 -2.61
CA MET A 105 5.72 25.51 -2.68
C MET A 105 7.17 25.94 -2.96
N PRO A 106 7.42 26.83 -3.93
CA PRO A 106 8.75 27.40 -4.13
C PRO A 106 9.24 28.14 -2.89
N LEU A 107 10.53 28.03 -2.57
CA LEU A 107 11.11 28.73 -1.41
C LEU A 107 10.93 30.26 -1.49
N SER A 108 10.93 30.84 -2.69
CA SER A 108 10.63 32.25 -2.90
C SER A 108 9.22 32.63 -2.45
N MET A 109 8.24 31.73 -2.61
CA MET A 109 6.88 31.92 -2.12
C MET A 109 6.82 31.81 -0.60
N CYS A 110 7.50 30.83 0.01
CA CYS A 110 7.58 30.74 1.47
C CYS A 110 8.15 32.04 2.08
N LYS A 111 9.17 32.64 1.46
CA LYS A 111 9.75 33.92 1.89
C LYS A 111 8.78 35.11 1.78
N ARG A 112 7.78 35.04 0.89
CA ARG A 112 6.74 36.06 0.76
C ARG A 112 5.68 35.94 1.85
N LEU A 113 5.37 34.71 2.25
CA LEU A 113 4.38 34.35 3.28
C LEU A 113 4.98 34.55 4.69
N ARG A 114 5.44 35.77 5.00
CA ARG A 114 6.06 36.12 6.28
C ARG A 114 5.31 35.44 7.44
N GLU A 115 6.05 34.87 8.39
CA GLU A 115 5.54 34.16 9.59
C GLU A 115 5.30 32.64 9.46
N LEU A 116 5.53 32.01 8.30
CA LEU A 116 5.52 30.54 8.24
C LEU A 116 6.79 29.93 8.84
N GLU A 117 6.62 29.11 9.87
CA GLU A 117 7.70 28.35 10.48
C GLU A 117 8.06 27.17 9.56
N ILE A 118 9.30 27.16 9.05
CA ILE A 118 9.78 26.09 8.18
C ILE A 118 10.53 25.06 9.03
N MET A 119 9.93 23.89 9.20
CA MET A 119 10.51 22.78 9.94
C MET A 119 11.55 22.04 9.10
N PRO A 120 12.78 21.84 9.58
CA PRO A 120 13.75 21.00 8.90
C PRO A 120 13.21 19.58 8.73
N THR A 121 13.47 18.97 7.56
CA THR A 121 13.05 17.60 7.29
C THR A 121 14.18 16.77 6.69
N ARG A 122 14.14 15.46 6.96
CA ARG A 122 15.03 14.47 6.35
C ARG A 122 14.43 13.79 5.11
N MET A 123 13.23 14.19 4.71
CA MET A 123 12.54 13.63 3.56
C MET A 123 13.29 13.87 2.25
N THR A 124 13.10 12.97 1.28
CA THR A 124 13.53 13.11 -0.10
C THR A 124 12.34 12.90 -1.01
N LEU A 125 12.24 13.69 -2.07
CA LEU A 125 11.15 13.61 -3.04
C LEU A 125 11.66 13.01 -4.34
N GLN A 126 10.92 12.05 -4.88
CA GLN A 126 11.14 11.55 -6.23
C GLN A 126 10.12 12.22 -7.16
N LEU A 127 10.61 12.95 -8.15
CA LEU A 127 9.76 13.63 -9.13
C LEU A 127 9.37 12.68 -10.27
N ALA A 128 8.44 13.11 -11.12
CA ALA A 128 7.95 12.31 -12.25
C ALA A 128 9.05 11.95 -13.27
N ASP A 129 10.10 12.77 -13.37
CA ASP A 129 11.30 12.52 -14.18
C ASP A 129 12.31 11.56 -13.50
N ARG A 130 11.94 11.00 -12.35
CA ARG A 130 12.73 10.12 -11.48
C ARG A 130 13.91 10.81 -10.79
N SER A 131 14.06 12.12 -10.93
CA SER A 131 15.05 12.86 -10.16
C SER A 131 14.70 12.84 -8.67
N ILE A 132 15.73 12.85 -7.82
CA ILE A 132 15.59 12.89 -6.37
C ILE A 132 16.01 14.27 -5.89
N THR A 133 15.11 14.96 -5.19
CA THR A 133 15.37 16.27 -4.60
C THR A 133 15.14 16.26 -3.09
N ARG A 134 15.72 17.23 -2.39
CA ARG A 134 15.54 17.44 -0.96
C ARG A 134 14.79 18.75 -0.74
N PRO A 135 13.61 18.74 -0.11
CA PRO A 135 12.92 19.97 0.24
C PRO A 135 13.73 20.75 1.28
N TYR A 136 13.58 22.07 1.26
CA TYR A 136 14.24 22.95 2.25
C TYR A 136 13.70 22.69 3.66
N GLY A 137 12.41 22.38 3.76
CA GLY A 137 11.72 22.03 5.00
C GLY A 137 10.25 21.73 4.72
N VAL A 138 9.48 21.57 5.78
CA VAL A 138 8.02 21.36 5.75
C VAL A 138 7.35 22.51 6.47
N ILE A 139 6.17 22.89 5.99
CA ILE A 139 5.27 23.83 6.66
C ILE A 139 3.97 23.08 6.90
N GLU A 140 3.49 23.09 8.13
CA GLU A 140 2.23 22.47 8.53
C GLU A 140 1.14 23.55 8.67
N ASP A 141 -0.13 23.14 8.58
CA ASP A 141 -1.30 23.99 8.84
C ASP A 141 -1.38 25.30 8.02
N VAL A 142 -1.08 25.22 6.72
CA VAL A 142 -1.19 26.34 5.78
C VAL A 142 -2.64 26.52 5.32
N LEU A 143 -3.23 27.71 5.56
CA LEU A 143 -4.55 28.08 5.07
C LEU A 143 -4.50 28.46 3.58
N VAL A 144 -5.23 27.72 2.73
CA VAL A 144 -5.28 27.88 1.26
C VAL A 144 -6.70 28.18 0.79
#